data_AF-A0A3M2D9C1-F1
#
_entry.id   AF-A0A3M2D9C1-F1
#
_cell.length_a   1.000
_cell.length_b   1.000
_cell.length_c   1.000
_cell.angle_alpha   90.00
_cell.angle_beta   90.00
_cell.angle_gamma   90.00
#
_symmetry.space_group_name_H-M   'P 1'
#
loop_
_entity.id
_entity.type
_entity.pdbx_description
1 polymer ?
#
loop_
_entity_poly.entity_id
_entity_poly.type
_entity_poly.pdbx_seq_one_letter_code
_entity_poly.pdbx_strand_id
1 'polypeptide(L)'
;MANFEELKQLSDPEPKKREEAVERLSMLGKEDIQKAIEALKERLGVEDYIHIIKGIVKKLKEFKEPDNNIIQILKKRLETDPNFWGIVASVNELATFGMTVEQMSRILARNPNLVGWPHRYWHRLWHGGGMVRQVVEHALHQQWWRLPADFRRNFGPPWWFPDEPWHHRCPECHEMWWKLAHLLERREEAEWLIATMGRWWGSPRWHFARHDFEGLMSLRVEQSVIYEEQNVLRFRYLDAFATDRQGRPVSEQASGERRPDWDELLRIEEQFDRVRDEVSDLKRRQEEILREAERRREGRPVEPGEPLPQDLQGQWHEIAERLARLEEEFQKSRHLLEEATEKFLPKLRERGVRFRVIEIEGVLGEYNFYERKITLYPPMIELVADELATPLRRSKKDIYEDLYTITEMHETAHATAHLGIDSNGNLWEHPEQGTSELHELLAQLYTIHLIRRLRNTHLEKVFLELNKRQPERYRYWKILQDVPLEMIRTFLIAKRSSRIKIRPKSLQYASEEVRRALDEIAMSLIGTILENHTKLLLAHLLVAGPPLNQPTLRMYTIADLIPKSTTLKRPANDDSDSDSDSDNDTSSETERNE
;
A
#
# COMPACT_ATOMS: atom_id res chain seq x y z
N MET A 1 16.40 -38.28 -38.23
CA MET A 1 15.07 -37.72 -37.91
C MET A 1 14.98 -37.70 -36.40
N ALA A 2 15.09 -36.52 -35.79
CA ALA A 2 14.76 -36.34 -34.38
C ALA A 2 13.29 -36.76 -34.22
N ASN A 3 13.07 -37.84 -33.47
CA ASN A 3 11.79 -38.52 -33.41
C ASN A 3 10.92 -37.87 -32.33
N PHE A 4 9.60 -38.04 -32.42
CA PHE A 4 8.63 -37.66 -31.37
C PHE A 4 9.01 -38.20 -29.97
N GLU A 5 9.89 -39.21 -29.95
CA GLU A 5 10.52 -39.79 -28.78
C GLU A 5 11.38 -38.81 -27.96
N GLU A 6 12.02 -37.81 -28.58
CA GLU A 6 12.81 -36.79 -27.86
C GLU A 6 11.91 -35.86 -27.03
N LEU A 7 10.71 -35.55 -27.53
CA LEU A 7 9.73 -34.76 -26.78
C LEU A 7 9.22 -35.52 -25.55
N LYS A 8 9.06 -36.85 -25.65
CA LYS A 8 8.72 -37.69 -24.49
C LYS A 8 9.83 -37.70 -23.45
N GLN A 9 11.09 -37.67 -23.88
CA GLN A 9 12.25 -37.66 -22.98
C GLN A 9 12.38 -36.37 -22.16
N LEU A 10 11.71 -35.27 -22.55
CA LEU A 10 11.61 -34.07 -21.68
C LEU A 10 10.88 -34.35 -20.37
N SER A 11 10.10 -35.43 -20.29
CA SER A 11 9.42 -35.87 -19.07
C SER A 11 10.13 -37.04 -18.37
N ASP A 12 11.34 -37.42 -18.81
CA ASP A 12 12.10 -38.53 -18.20
C ASP A 12 12.44 -38.17 -16.74
N PRO A 13 12.31 -39.10 -15.77
CA PRO A 13 12.68 -38.83 -14.38
C PRO A 13 14.17 -38.48 -14.20
N GLU A 14 15.05 -38.97 -15.08
CA GLU A 14 16.49 -38.76 -15.00
C GLU A 14 16.88 -37.38 -15.59
N PRO A 15 17.46 -36.46 -14.78
CA PRO A 15 17.79 -35.11 -15.23
C PRO A 15 18.72 -35.07 -16.44
N LYS A 16 19.69 -36.00 -16.48
CA LYS A 16 20.65 -36.10 -17.58
C LYS A 16 19.96 -36.42 -18.92
N LYS A 17 18.96 -37.30 -18.92
CA LYS A 17 18.21 -37.63 -20.14
C LYS A 17 17.36 -36.45 -20.63
N ARG A 18 16.79 -35.68 -19.71
CA ARG A 18 16.08 -34.44 -20.04
C ARG A 18 17.01 -33.39 -20.62
N GLU A 19 18.19 -33.21 -20.03
CA GLU A 19 19.24 -32.32 -20.55
C GLU A 19 19.66 -32.71 -21.98
N GLU A 20 19.99 -33.99 -22.20
CA GLU A 20 20.32 -34.50 -23.54
C GLU A 20 19.15 -34.33 -24.52
N ALA A 21 17.90 -34.52 -24.07
CA ALA A 21 16.72 -34.28 -24.89
C ALA A 21 16.63 -32.82 -25.33
N VAL A 22 16.83 -31.86 -24.42
CA VAL A 22 16.84 -30.42 -24.73
C VAL A 22 17.91 -30.08 -25.77
N GLU A 23 19.10 -30.67 -25.69
CA GLU A 23 20.18 -30.45 -26.67
C GLU A 23 19.83 -31.00 -28.07
N ARG A 24 19.24 -32.20 -28.13
CA ARG A 24 18.87 -32.89 -29.38
C ARG A 24 17.79 -32.18 -30.19
N LEU A 25 16.93 -31.36 -29.55
CA LEU A 25 15.87 -30.59 -30.23
C LEU A 25 16.39 -29.67 -31.35
N SER A 26 17.69 -29.34 -31.36
CA SER A 26 18.34 -28.59 -32.45
C SER A 26 18.25 -29.27 -33.82
N MET A 27 18.05 -30.60 -33.84
CA MET A 27 18.02 -31.41 -35.05
C MET A 27 16.61 -31.60 -35.62
N LEU A 28 15.59 -30.94 -35.05
CA LEU A 28 14.21 -31.06 -35.50
C LEU A 28 13.98 -30.37 -36.85
N GLY A 29 13.10 -30.98 -37.66
CA GLY A 29 12.58 -30.37 -38.87
C GLY A 29 11.66 -29.19 -38.54
N LYS A 30 11.46 -28.27 -39.50
CA LYS A 30 10.63 -27.07 -39.33
C LYS A 30 9.21 -27.37 -38.85
N GLU A 31 8.64 -28.50 -39.24
CA GLU A 31 7.28 -28.92 -38.89
C GLU A 31 7.11 -29.31 -37.42
N ASP A 32 8.20 -29.69 -36.73
CA ASP A 32 8.17 -30.12 -35.33
C ASP A 32 8.59 -29.02 -34.35
N ILE A 33 9.12 -27.89 -34.83
CA ILE A 33 9.58 -26.78 -33.99
C ILE A 33 8.46 -26.25 -33.09
N GLN A 34 7.24 -26.08 -33.62
CA GLN A 34 6.14 -25.55 -32.82
C GLN A 34 5.75 -26.49 -31.67
N LYS A 35 5.76 -27.82 -31.92
CA LYS A 35 5.49 -28.82 -30.86
C LYS A 35 6.60 -28.81 -29.81
N ALA A 36 7.85 -28.65 -30.23
CA ALA A 36 8.98 -28.53 -29.32
C ALA A 36 8.91 -27.25 -28.47
N ILE A 37 8.51 -26.11 -29.04
CA ILE A 37 8.28 -24.87 -28.31
C ILE A 37 7.27 -25.08 -27.18
N GLU A 38 6.11 -25.66 -27.48
CA GLU A 38 5.06 -25.88 -26.47
C GLU A 38 5.50 -26.87 -25.38
N ALA A 39 6.18 -27.96 -25.75
CA ALA A 39 6.74 -28.91 -24.79
C ALA A 39 7.83 -28.27 -23.90
N LEU A 40 8.67 -27.40 -24.47
CA LEU A 40 9.68 -26.65 -23.74
C LEU A 40 9.06 -25.62 -22.79
N LYS A 41 7.97 -24.94 -23.17
CA LYS A 41 7.23 -24.02 -22.28
C LYS A 41 6.59 -24.75 -21.11
N GLU A 42 5.92 -25.86 -21.37
CA GLU A 42 5.32 -26.71 -20.34
C GLU A 42 6.41 -27.18 -19.37
N ARG A 43 7.53 -27.69 -19.89
CA ARG A 43 8.65 -28.15 -19.06
C ARG A 43 9.30 -27.00 -18.30
N LEU A 44 9.47 -25.84 -18.93
CA LEU A 44 10.00 -24.65 -18.27
C LEU A 44 9.16 -24.27 -17.05
N GLY A 45 7.85 -24.52 -17.07
CA GLY A 45 6.96 -24.24 -15.94
C GLY A 45 7.15 -25.14 -14.71
N VAL A 46 7.80 -26.31 -14.86
CA VAL A 46 7.89 -27.33 -13.79
C VAL A 46 9.30 -27.91 -13.55
N GLU A 47 10.29 -27.63 -14.41
CA GLU A 47 11.66 -28.16 -14.26
C GLU A 47 12.42 -27.56 -13.08
N ASP A 48 13.12 -28.35 -12.27
CA ASP A 48 13.77 -27.87 -11.04
C ASP A 48 15.28 -27.70 -11.16
N TYR A 49 15.88 -28.23 -12.21
CA TYR A 49 17.33 -28.26 -12.37
C TYR A 49 17.83 -27.04 -13.15
N ILE A 50 18.71 -26.24 -12.53
CA ILE A 50 19.20 -24.97 -13.09
C ILE A 50 19.74 -25.14 -14.52
N HIS A 51 20.58 -26.15 -14.77
CA HIS A 51 21.20 -26.36 -16.09
C HIS A 51 20.15 -26.69 -17.16
N ILE A 52 19.12 -27.45 -16.81
CA ILE A 52 18.03 -27.78 -17.73
C ILE A 52 17.18 -26.54 -18.02
N ILE A 53 16.84 -25.73 -17.00
CA ILE A 53 16.11 -24.46 -17.20
C ILE A 53 16.89 -23.54 -18.15
N LYS A 54 18.20 -23.39 -17.93
CA LYS A 54 19.08 -22.63 -18.83
C LYS A 54 19.08 -23.18 -20.25
N GLY A 55 19.18 -24.50 -20.39
CA GLY A 55 19.09 -25.19 -21.67
C GLY A 55 17.75 -24.92 -22.39
N ILE A 56 16.64 -25.01 -21.65
CA ILE A 56 15.29 -24.75 -22.16
C ILE A 56 15.15 -23.30 -22.63
N VAL A 57 15.55 -22.31 -21.82
CA VAL A 57 15.49 -20.89 -22.18
C VAL A 57 16.35 -20.59 -23.40
N LYS A 58 17.57 -21.13 -23.47
CA LYS A 58 18.44 -21.01 -24.63
C LYS A 58 17.78 -21.60 -25.89
N LYS A 59 17.17 -22.77 -25.80
CA LYS A 59 16.48 -23.41 -26.94
C LYS A 59 15.25 -22.64 -27.40
N LEU A 60 14.45 -22.12 -26.48
CA LEU A 60 13.30 -21.27 -26.81
C LEU A 60 13.74 -20.00 -27.55
N LYS A 61 14.86 -19.38 -27.15
CA LYS A 61 15.48 -18.24 -27.87
C LYS A 61 15.95 -18.64 -29.28
N GLU A 62 16.60 -19.79 -29.43
CA GLU A 62 17.03 -20.33 -30.74
C GLU A 62 15.84 -20.59 -31.67
N PHE A 63 14.70 -21.04 -31.12
CA PHE A 63 13.44 -21.22 -31.84
C PHE A 63 12.66 -19.93 -32.09
N LYS A 64 13.23 -18.76 -31.73
CA LYS A 64 12.62 -17.43 -31.89
C LYS A 64 11.28 -17.27 -31.18
N GLU A 65 11.08 -17.97 -30.07
CA GLU A 65 9.93 -17.74 -29.20
C GLU A 65 9.99 -16.29 -28.66
N PRO A 66 8.89 -15.53 -28.67
CA PRO A 66 8.89 -14.18 -28.12
C PRO A 66 9.34 -14.14 -26.66
N ASP A 67 10.33 -13.30 -26.35
CA ASP A 67 10.90 -13.14 -25.01
C ASP A 67 9.83 -12.94 -23.93
N ASN A 68 8.76 -12.19 -24.24
CA ASN A 68 7.67 -11.94 -23.31
C ASN A 68 7.02 -13.24 -22.81
N ASN A 69 6.86 -14.26 -23.65
CA ASN A 69 6.25 -15.53 -23.24
C ASN A 69 7.16 -16.28 -22.25
N ILE A 70 8.47 -16.30 -22.51
CA ILE A 70 9.47 -16.90 -21.61
C ILE A 70 9.49 -16.15 -20.27
N ILE A 71 9.51 -14.81 -20.31
CA ILE A 71 9.50 -13.94 -19.13
C ILE A 71 8.26 -14.22 -18.26
N GLN A 72 7.07 -14.35 -18.84
CA GLN A 72 5.85 -14.62 -18.06
C GLN A 72 5.91 -15.96 -17.32
N ILE A 73 6.46 -17.01 -17.95
CA ILE A 73 6.63 -18.32 -17.30
C ILE A 73 7.62 -18.20 -16.13
N LEU A 74 8.76 -17.57 -16.34
CA LEU A 74 9.78 -17.38 -15.29
C LEU A 74 9.28 -16.51 -14.13
N LYS A 75 8.50 -15.46 -14.41
CA LYS A 75 7.84 -14.64 -13.37
C LYS A 75 6.88 -15.47 -12.53
N LYS A 76 6.02 -16.27 -13.18
CA LYS A 76 5.10 -17.17 -12.49
C LYS A 76 5.84 -18.16 -11.60
N ARG A 77 6.96 -18.72 -12.07
CA ARG A 77 7.81 -19.55 -11.22
C ARG A 77 8.36 -18.80 -10.03
N LEU A 78 8.93 -17.62 -10.25
CA LEU A 78 9.46 -16.82 -9.16
C LEU A 78 8.42 -16.55 -8.07
N GLU A 79 7.14 -16.41 -8.46
CA GLU A 79 5.99 -16.20 -7.58
C GLU A 79 5.45 -17.47 -6.91
N THR A 80 5.53 -18.66 -7.53
CA THR A 80 4.82 -19.86 -7.02
C THR A 80 5.70 -21.07 -6.78
N ASP A 81 6.93 -21.08 -7.27
CA ASP A 81 7.80 -22.24 -7.25
C ASP A 81 8.27 -22.55 -5.82
N PRO A 82 8.03 -23.78 -5.31
CA PRO A 82 8.54 -24.18 -4.02
C PRO A 82 10.03 -24.54 -4.07
N ASN A 83 10.58 -24.82 -5.25
CA ASN A 83 11.94 -25.30 -5.40
C ASN A 83 12.95 -24.15 -5.43
N PHE A 84 13.89 -24.22 -4.49
CA PHE A 84 15.03 -23.31 -4.41
C PHE A 84 15.77 -23.14 -5.75
N TRP A 85 16.07 -24.24 -6.43
CA TRP A 85 16.86 -24.23 -7.65
C TRP A 85 16.09 -23.67 -8.84
N GLY A 86 14.77 -23.88 -8.88
CA GLY A 86 13.88 -23.27 -9.87
C GLY A 86 13.83 -21.75 -9.73
N ILE A 87 13.79 -21.24 -8.49
CA ILE A 87 13.90 -19.80 -8.20
C ILE A 87 15.26 -19.24 -8.63
N VAL A 88 16.36 -19.88 -8.23
CA VAL A 88 17.72 -19.44 -8.60
C VAL A 88 17.88 -19.35 -10.11
N ALA A 89 17.39 -20.35 -10.85
CA ALA A 89 17.43 -20.33 -12.30
C ALA A 89 16.56 -19.22 -12.88
N SER A 90 15.34 -19.05 -12.36
CA SER A 90 14.41 -18.01 -12.82
C SER A 90 14.99 -16.61 -12.63
N VAL A 91 15.60 -16.32 -11.47
CA VAL A 91 16.26 -15.03 -11.22
C VAL A 91 17.40 -14.79 -12.22
N ASN A 92 18.28 -15.77 -12.42
CA ASN A 92 19.39 -15.63 -13.35
C ASN A 92 18.91 -15.40 -14.79
N GLU A 93 17.89 -16.11 -15.24
CA GLU A 93 17.38 -15.96 -16.60
C GLU A 93 16.62 -14.64 -16.79
N LEU A 94 15.78 -14.23 -15.83
CA LEU A 94 15.09 -12.93 -15.85
C LEU A 94 16.09 -11.76 -15.88
N ALA A 95 17.23 -11.88 -15.21
CA ALA A 95 18.33 -10.92 -15.31
C ALA A 95 18.86 -10.77 -16.74
N THR A 96 18.98 -11.88 -17.49
CA THR A 96 19.41 -11.82 -18.90
C THR A 96 18.40 -11.13 -19.81
N PHE A 97 17.14 -11.05 -19.39
CA PHE A 97 16.09 -10.27 -20.05
C PHE A 97 16.01 -8.81 -19.57
N GLY A 98 17.00 -8.36 -18.78
CA GLY A 98 17.09 -6.98 -18.29
C GLY A 98 16.19 -6.65 -17.10
N MET A 99 15.61 -7.65 -16.42
CA MET A 99 14.88 -7.37 -15.18
C MET A 99 15.83 -6.94 -14.06
N THR A 100 15.42 -5.92 -13.32
CA THR A 100 16.21 -5.42 -12.18
C THR A 100 16.04 -6.29 -10.94
N VAL A 101 16.98 -6.17 -9.99
CA VAL A 101 16.91 -6.80 -8.66
C VAL A 101 15.58 -6.46 -7.98
N GLU A 102 15.18 -5.19 -8.05
CA GLU A 102 13.95 -4.72 -7.45
C GLU A 102 12.70 -5.36 -8.08
N GLN A 103 12.63 -5.42 -9.41
CA GLN A 103 11.51 -6.05 -10.10
C GLN A 103 11.37 -7.53 -9.75
N MET A 104 12.48 -8.28 -9.74
CA MET A 104 12.47 -9.70 -9.40
C MET A 104 12.15 -9.93 -7.92
N SER A 105 12.74 -9.15 -7.02
CA SER A 105 12.51 -9.28 -5.58
C SER A 105 11.05 -9.01 -5.20
N ARG A 106 10.37 -8.05 -5.86
CA ARG A 106 8.93 -7.79 -5.64
C ARG A 106 8.06 -9.00 -6.00
N ILE A 107 8.41 -9.71 -7.06
CA ILE A 107 7.72 -10.94 -7.47
C ILE A 107 8.04 -12.07 -6.48
N LEU A 108 9.32 -12.24 -6.16
CA LEU A 108 9.78 -13.26 -5.23
C LEU A 108 9.17 -13.07 -3.84
N ALA A 109 9.03 -11.83 -3.37
CA ALA A 109 8.39 -11.49 -2.10
C ALA A 109 6.90 -11.83 -2.04
N ARG A 110 6.27 -12.31 -3.13
CA ARG A 110 4.91 -12.86 -3.13
C ARG A 110 4.88 -14.38 -3.00
N ASN A 111 6.04 -15.03 -3.09
CA ASN A 111 6.13 -16.48 -3.07
C ASN A 111 5.92 -17.03 -1.66
N PRO A 112 4.81 -17.75 -1.40
CA PRO A 112 4.49 -18.25 -0.08
C PRO A 112 5.44 -19.35 0.39
N ASN A 113 6.17 -19.99 -0.53
CA ASN A 113 7.04 -21.12 -0.21
C ASN A 113 8.40 -20.72 0.34
N LEU A 114 8.81 -19.45 0.19
CA LEU A 114 10.11 -18.97 0.68
C LEU A 114 10.31 -19.28 2.15
N VAL A 115 9.27 -19.03 2.95
CA VAL A 115 9.29 -19.24 4.40
C VAL A 115 9.46 -20.73 4.76
N GLY A 116 8.93 -21.62 3.93
CA GLY A 116 9.03 -23.07 4.12
C GLY A 116 10.38 -23.65 3.75
N TRP A 117 11.34 -22.84 3.29
CA TRP A 117 12.63 -23.36 2.85
C TRP A 117 13.49 -23.86 4.01
N PRO A 118 14.05 -25.09 3.87
CA PRO A 118 15.06 -25.59 4.79
C PRO A 118 16.23 -24.62 4.95
N HIS A 119 16.78 -24.52 6.17
CA HIS A 119 17.94 -23.68 6.52
C HIS A 119 19.11 -23.76 5.50
N ARG A 120 19.38 -24.96 4.97
CA ARG A 120 20.43 -25.16 3.96
C ARG A 120 20.24 -24.34 2.67
N TYR A 121 19.01 -24.00 2.29
CA TYR A 121 18.73 -23.16 1.12
C TYR A 121 18.94 -21.70 1.45
N TRP A 122 18.51 -21.24 2.62
CA TRP A 122 18.83 -19.90 3.12
C TRP A 122 20.34 -19.66 3.24
N HIS A 123 21.08 -20.60 3.80
CA HIS A 123 22.54 -20.54 3.87
C HIS A 123 23.17 -20.44 2.47
N ARG A 124 22.70 -21.23 1.50
CA ARG A 124 23.20 -21.15 0.12
C ARG A 124 22.87 -19.82 -0.57
N LEU A 125 21.77 -19.18 -0.21
CA LEU A 125 21.41 -17.85 -0.73
C LEU A 125 22.28 -16.75 -0.16
N TRP A 126 22.49 -16.81 1.16
CA TRP A 126 23.28 -15.82 1.86
C TRP A 126 24.75 -15.84 1.44
N HIS A 127 25.27 -17.05 1.15
CA HIS A 127 26.65 -17.24 0.71
C HIS A 127 26.82 -17.35 -0.80
N GLY A 128 25.73 -17.44 -1.56
CA GLY A 128 25.76 -17.38 -3.01
C GLY A 128 26.06 -15.96 -3.45
N GLY A 129 27.19 -15.69 -4.10
CA GLY A 129 27.44 -14.36 -4.65
C GLY A 129 26.45 -13.98 -5.78
N GLY A 130 26.40 -12.69 -6.10
CA GLY A 130 25.75 -12.19 -7.32
C GLY A 130 24.27 -11.84 -7.18
N MET A 131 23.57 -11.83 -8.32
CA MET A 131 22.23 -11.25 -8.44
C MET A 131 21.16 -11.99 -7.65
N VAL A 132 21.26 -13.31 -7.55
CA VAL A 132 20.32 -14.14 -6.78
C VAL A 132 20.29 -13.72 -5.32
N ARG A 133 21.47 -13.49 -4.73
CA ARG A 133 21.57 -13.00 -3.35
C ARG A 133 20.97 -11.63 -3.20
N GLN A 134 21.27 -10.69 -4.09
CA GLN A 134 20.68 -9.34 -4.05
C GLN A 134 19.15 -9.37 -4.14
N VAL A 135 18.59 -10.20 -5.02
CA VAL A 135 17.14 -10.37 -5.17
C VAL A 135 16.51 -10.96 -3.91
N VAL A 136 17.15 -11.96 -3.31
CA VAL A 136 16.66 -12.59 -2.08
C VAL A 136 16.81 -11.68 -0.88
N GLU A 137 17.95 -11.03 -0.69
CA GLU A 137 18.17 -10.03 0.36
C GLU A 137 17.14 -8.91 0.27
N HIS A 138 16.89 -8.39 -0.94
CA HIS A 138 15.87 -7.36 -1.13
C HIS A 138 14.44 -7.88 -0.90
N ALA A 139 14.13 -9.11 -1.32
CA ALA A 139 12.82 -9.73 -1.06
C ALA A 139 12.61 -9.99 0.44
N LEU A 140 13.64 -10.48 1.13
CA LEU A 140 13.66 -10.66 2.59
C LEU A 140 13.56 -9.33 3.32
N HIS A 141 14.25 -8.30 2.86
CA HIS A 141 14.15 -6.95 3.39
C HIS A 141 12.71 -6.45 3.29
N GLN A 142 12.10 -6.59 2.11
CA GLN A 142 10.69 -6.26 1.91
C GLN A 142 9.75 -7.06 2.81
N GLN A 143 10.09 -8.32 3.12
CA GLN A 143 9.33 -9.16 4.05
C GLN A 143 9.61 -8.81 5.52
N TRP A 144 10.83 -8.41 5.86
CA TRP A 144 11.25 -8.05 7.21
C TRP A 144 10.52 -6.82 7.71
N TRP A 145 10.39 -5.79 6.86
CA TRP A 145 9.61 -4.60 7.19
C TRP A 145 8.11 -4.88 7.34
N ARG A 146 7.63 -6.06 6.91
CA ARG A 146 6.26 -6.54 7.16
C ARG A 146 6.13 -7.26 8.51
N LEU A 147 7.20 -7.42 9.29
CA LEU A 147 7.15 -8.00 10.63
C LEU A 147 6.73 -6.94 11.67
N PRO A 148 5.99 -7.34 12.73
CA PRO A 148 5.59 -6.44 13.82
C PRO A 148 6.76 -5.65 14.38
N ALA A 149 6.54 -4.39 14.77
CA ALA A 149 7.60 -3.54 15.33
C ALA A 149 8.23 -4.17 16.59
N ASP A 150 7.43 -4.89 17.40
CA ASP A 150 7.91 -5.58 18.59
C ASP A 150 8.84 -6.74 18.24
N PHE A 151 8.54 -7.46 17.16
CA PHE A 151 9.43 -8.47 16.61
C PHE A 151 10.70 -7.82 16.07
N ARG A 152 10.59 -6.75 15.28
CA ARG A 152 11.77 -6.03 14.75
C ARG A 152 12.64 -5.44 15.87
N ARG A 153 12.05 -4.92 16.94
CA ARG A 153 12.74 -4.43 18.14
C ARG A 153 13.47 -5.53 18.89
N ASN A 154 12.83 -6.70 19.02
CA ASN A 154 13.41 -7.83 19.74
C ASN A 154 14.49 -8.59 18.93
N PHE A 155 14.49 -8.49 17.61
CA PHE A 155 15.34 -9.32 16.75
C PHE A 155 16.32 -8.53 15.86
N GLY A 156 16.20 -7.19 15.75
CA GLY A 156 17.08 -6.32 14.96
C GLY A 156 17.06 -6.61 13.44
N PRO A 157 17.46 -5.69 12.55
CA PRO A 157 17.51 -5.98 11.11
C PRO A 157 18.47 -7.15 10.81
N PRO A 158 18.08 -8.16 10.00
CA PRO A 158 18.92 -9.32 9.67
C PRO A 158 20.30 -8.98 9.08
N TRP A 159 20.47 -7.77 8.53
CA TRP A 159 21.65 -7.33 7.79
C TRP A 159 22.48 -6.25 8.51
N TRP A 160 22.16 -5.93 9.78
CA TRP A 160 22.91 -4.95 10.58
C TRP A 160 24.26 -5.46 11.16
N PHE A 161 24.79 -6.57 10.66
CA PHE A 161 26.09 -7.09 11.07
C PHE A 161 27.04 -7.11 9.88
N PRO A 162 27.70 -5.97 9.58
CA PRO A 162 28.72 -5.91 8.54
C PRO A 162 29.99 -6.61 9.06
N ASP A 163 30.43 -7.62 8.30
CA ASP A 163 31.84 -8.04 8.18
C ASP A 163 32.50 -8.97 9.22
N GLU A 164 31.80 -9.71 10.08
CA GLU A 164 32.43 -10.85 10.78
C GLU A 164 31.71 -12.20 10.58
N PRO A 165 32.47 -13.31 10.45
CA PRO A 165 31.89 -14.64 10.27
C PRO A 165 31.09 -15.03 11.52
N TRP A 166 29.76 -14.95 11.36
CA TRP A 166 28.67 -15.17 12.31
C TRP A 166 28.78 -16.38 13.25
N HIS A 167 29.71 -17.30 13.02
CA HIS A 167 29.79 -18.55 13.77
C HIS A 167 30.72 -18.54 14.98
N HIS A 168 31.54 -17.50 15.21
CA HIS A 168 32.63 -17.63 16.19
C HIS A 168 32.63 -16.70 17.41
N ARG A 169 31.99 -15.52 17.44
CA ARG A 169 32.23 -14.58 18.57
C ARG A 169 31.08 -13.65 19.02
N CYS A 170 29.82 -13.95 18.73
CA CYS A 170 28.69 -13.26 19.41
C CYS A 170 28.03 -14.23 20.40
N PRO A 171 28.34 -14.16 21.71
CA PRO A 171 27.72 -14.99 22.74
C PRO A 171 26.20 -14.83 22.76
N GLU A 172 25.68 -13.61 22.55
CA GLU A 172 24.24 -13.34 22.53
C GLU A 172 23.55 -13.93 21.29
N CYS A 173 24.25 -14.03 20.16
CA CYS A 173 23.74 -14.59 18.90
C CYS A 173 23.83 -16.11 18.90
N HIS A 174 24.90 -16.68 19.49
CA HIS A 174 24.96 -18.11 19.79
C HIS A 174 23.82 -18.47 20.73
N GLU A 175 23.59 -17.70 21.80
CA GLU A 175 22.50 -17.92 22.74
C GLU A 175 21.10 -17.70 22.11
N MET A 176 20.93 -16.73 21.22
CA MET A 176 19.68 -16.53 20.47
C MET A 176 19.38 -17.69 19.54
N TRP A 177 20.37 -18.17 18.76
CA TRP A 177 20.20 -19.30 17.87
C TRP A 177 20.10 -20.61 18.66
N TRP A 178 20.84 -20.77 19.76
CA TRP A 178 20.70 -21.92 20.67
C TRP A 178 19.33 -21.91 21.34
N LYS A 179 18.79 -20.76 21.74
CA LYS A 179 17.42 -20.61 22.23
C LYS A 179 16.41 -20.94 21.13
N LEU A 180 16.59 -20.44 19.90
CA LEU A 180 15.72 -20.78 18.78
C LEU A 180 15.80 -22.28 18.44
N ALA A 181 16.99 -22.88 18.42
CA ALA A 181 17.23 -24.30 18.16
C ALA A 181 16.70 -25.20 19.29
N HIS A 182 16.85 -24.81 20.55
CA HIS A 182 16.26 -25.51 21.70
C HIS A 182 14.75 -25.36 21.75
N LEU A 183 14.20 -24.18 21.40
CA LEU A 183 12.77 -23.98 21.19
C LEU A 183 12.28 -24.83 20.01
N LEU A 184 13.10 -25.05 18.98
CA LEU A 184 12.81 -25.92 17.83
C LEU A 184 12.93 -27.43 18.15
N GLU A 185 13.77 -27.83 19.11
CA GLU A 185 13.84 -29.19 19.65
C GLU A 185 12.68 -29.51 20.61
N ARG A 186 12.14 -28.48 21.28
CA ARG A 186 10.88 -28.55 22.03
C ARG A 186 9.70 -28.36 21.08
N ARG A 187 9.25 -29.48 20.48
CA ARG A 187 8.22 -29.51 19.43
C ARG A 187 7.03 -28.59 19.66
N GLU A 188 6.55 -28.38 20.89
CA GLU A 188 5.41 -27.50 21.16
C GLU A 188 5.70 -26.00 21.04
N GLU A 189 6.92 -25.55 21.36
CA GLU A 189 7.33 -24.14 21.23
C GLU A 189 7.80 -23.84 19.80
N ALA A 190 8.37 -24.84 19.13
CA ALA A 190 8.64 -24.86 17.70
C ALA A 190 7.35 -24.77 16.88
N GLU A 191 6.37 -25.62 17.20
CA GLU A 191 5.05 -25.61 16.58
C GLU A 191 4.28 -24.37 17.00
N TRP A 192 4.46 -23.83 18.22
CA TRP A 192 3.92 -22.52 18.57
C TRP A 192 4.57 -21.43 17.74
N LEU A 193 5.90 -21.37 17.61
CA LEU A 193 6.60 -20.34 16.83
C LEU A 193 6.31 -20.49 15.34
N ILE A 194 6.33 -21.70 14.76
CA ILE A 194 5.98 -22.01 13.37
C ILE A 194 4.48 -21.83 13.12
N ALA A 195 3.60 -22.11 14.08
CA ALA A 195 2.17 -21.79 14.00
C ALA A 195 1.91 -20.33 14.36
N THR A 196 2.84 -19.60 14.96
CA THR A 196 2.72 -18.18 15.30
C THR A 196 3.23 -17.37 14.11
N MET A 197 4.43 -17.63 13.63
CA MET A 197 4.94 -17.32 12.29
C MET A 197 3.97 -17.77 11.18
N GLY A 198 3.36 -18.95 11.28
CA GLY A 198 2.34 -19.44 10.33
C GLY A 198 0.96 -18.81 10.53
N ARG A 199 0.61 -18.38 11.75
CA ARG A 199 -0.53 -17.48 12.03
C ARG A 199 -0.20 -16.02 11.72
N TRP A 200 1.06 -15.65 11.51
CA TRP A 200 1.51 -14.30 11.17
C TRP A 200 1.68 -14.17 9.65
N TRP A 201 2.14 -15.24 8.99
CA TRP A 201 2.38 -15.33 7.54
C TRP A 201 1.25 -16.03 6.77
N GLY A 202 0.41 -16.83 7.43
CA GLY A 202 -0.77 -17.48 6.85
C GLY A 202 -2.10 -16.92 7.36
N SER A 203 -2.08 -15.92 8.24
CA SER A 203 -3.31 -15.18 8.58
C SER A 203 -3.59 -14.13 7.52
N PRO A 204 -4.85 -14.02 7.03
CA PRO A 204 -5.28 -12.92 6.18
C PRO A 204 -5.11 -11.52 6.81
N ARG A 205 -4.64 -11.41 8.06
CA ARG A 205 -4.65 -10.18 8.86
C ARG A 205 -3.38 -9.33 8.76
N TRP A 206 -2.31 -9.81 8.14
CA TRP A 206 -1.02 -9.09 8.08
C TRP A 206 -0.47 -8.94 6.66
N HIS A 207 -1.30 -9.22 5.66
CA HIS A 207 -1.04 -8.91 4.25
C HIS A 207 -1.82 -7.67 3.84
N PHE A 208 -1.29 -6.51 4.19
CA PHE A 208 -1.37 -5.42 3.23
C PHE A 208 0.03 -5.16 2.79
N ALA A 209 0.42 -5.84 1.73
CA ALA A 209 1.51 -5.29 0.97
C ALA A 209 1.00 -3.96 0.43
N ARG A 210 1.84 -2.93 0.44
CA ARG A 210 1.81 -1.88 -0.58
C ARG A 210 1.32 -2.41 -1.93
N HIS A 211 1.68 -3.64 -2.32
CA HIS A 211 1.18 -4.34 -3.52
C HIS A 211 -0.34 -4.57 -3.61
N ASP A 212 -1.06 -4.74 -2.50
CA ASP A 212 -2.51 -4.87 -2.51
C ASP A 212 -3.17 -3.54 -2.85
N PHE A 213 -2.67 -2.43 -2.29
CA PHE A 213 -3.07 -1.09 -2.69
C PHE A 213 -2.57 -0.73 -4.09
N GLU A 214 -1.33 -1.08 -4.46
CA GLU A 214 -0.81 -0.92 -5.81
C GLU A 214 -1.69 -1.67 -6.83
N GLY A 215 -2.16 -2.88 -6.50
CA GLY A 215 -3.09 -3.63 -7.34
C GLY A 215 -4.49 -3.02 -7.37
N LEU A 216 -5.01 -2.62 -6.21
CA LEU A 216 -6.34 -2.03 -6.04
C LEU A 216 -6.47 -0.67 -6.74
N MET A 217 -5.41 0.15 -6.66
CA MET A 217 -5.32 1.48 -7.25
C MET A 217 -4.69 1.44 -8.65
N SER A 218 -4.08 0.32 -9.04
CA SER A 218 -3.23 0.16 -10.23
C SER A 218 -2.12 1.20 -10.31
N LEU A 219 -1.47 1.41 -9.19
CA LEU A 219 -0.35 2.32 -9.05
C LEU A 219 0.86 1.50 -8.70
N ARG A 220 2.02 1.87 -9.25
CA ARG A 220 3.29 1.32 -8.82
C ARG A 220 3.92 2.34 -7.91
N VAL A 221 4.06 2.04 -6.63
CA VAL A 221 4.88 2.88 -5.78
C VAL A 221 6.31 2.40 -6.01
N GLU A 222 7.28 3.30 -6.15
CA GLU A 222 8.71 2.93 -6.22
C GLU A 222 9.48 3.43 -5.00
N GLN A 223 9.12 4.60 -4.49
CA GLN A 223 9.74 5.22 -3.32
C GLN A 223 9.41 4.46 -2.04
N SER A 224 10.38 4.31 -1.11
CA SER A 224 10.14 3.68 0.19
C SER A 224 9.19 4.51 1.06
N VAL A 225 8.37 3.81 1.85
CA VAL A 225 7.55 4.41 2.91
C VAL A 225 8.13 3.94 4.24
N ILE A 226 8.44 4.89 5.13
CA ILE A 226 8.95 4.61 6.47
C ILE A 226 7.74 4.35 7.38
N TYR A 227 7.84 3.36 8.25
CA TYR A 227 6.81 3.07 9.26
C TYR A 227 7.41 3.26 10.64
N GLU A 228 6.75 4.05 11.47
CA GLU A 228 7.09 4.23 12.88
C GLU A 228 5.85 4.15 13.77
N GLU A 229 6.09 3.76 15.02
CA GLU A 229 5.11 3.89 16.09
C GLU A 229 5.62 4.96 17.05
N GLN A 230 4.71 5.82 17.49
CA GLN A 230 4.97 6.78 18.54
C GLN A 230 4.06 6.45 19.73
N ASN A 231 4.69 6.14 20.87
CA ASN A 231 4.00 5.80 22.11
C ASN A 231 3.52 7.06 22.85
N VAL A 232 2.84 7.94 22.13
CA VAL A 232 2.34 9.22 22.63
C VAL A 232 0.82 9.26 22.58
N LEU A 233 0.21 9.81 23.63
CA LEU A 233 -1.17 10.29 23.62
C LEU A 233 -1.23 11.63 22.90
N ARG A 234 -2.34 11.88 22.19
CA ARG A 234 -2.67 13.17 21.61
C ARG A 234 -3.51 13.97 22.62
N PHE A 235 -2.84 14.67 23.54
CA PHE A 235 -3.47 15.38 24.66
C PHE A 235 -4.45 16.46 24.19
N ARG A 236 -4.12 17.21 23.14
CA ARG A 236 -5.02 18.20 22.53
C ARG A 236 -6.29 17.54 22.01
N TYR A 237 -6.17 16.37 21.41
CA TYR A 237 -7.32 15.61 20.94
C TYR A 237 -8.18 15.09 22.10
N LEU A 238 -7.54 14.56 23.14
CA LEU A 238 -8.22 14.12 24.36
C LEU A 238 -8.96 15.28 25.04
N ASP A 239 -8.34 16.45 25.12
CA ASP A 239 -8.95 17.66 25.68
C ASP A 239 -10.18 18.11 24.89
N ALA A 240 -10.06 18.16 23.56
CA ALA A 240 -11.13 18.64 22.70
C ALA A 240 -12.29 17.66 22.56
N PHE A 241 -12.05 16.34 22.56
CA PHE A 241 -13.06 15.38 22.12
C PHE A 241 -13.35 14.23 23.09
N ALA A 242 -12.60 14.10 24.18
CA ALA A 242 -12.72 12.96 25.07
C ALA A 242 -13.32 13.31 26.44
N THR A 243 -14.18 12.42 26.94
CA THR A 243 -14.74 12.45 28.30
C THR A 243 -14.51 11.11 29.01
N ASP A 244 -14.66 11.06 30.33
CA ASP A 244 -14.83 9.77 31.03
C ASP A 244 -16.24 9.18 30.82
N ARG A 245 -16.49 8.03 31.45
CA ARG A 245 -17.81 7.39 31.51
C ARG A 245 -18.89 8.23 32.19
N GLN A 246 -18.52 9.25 32.98
CA GLN A 246 -19.44 10.20 33.61
C GLN A 246 -19.68 11.44 32.75
N GLY A 247 -19.06 11.55 31.58
CA GLY A 247 -19.19 12.69 30.68
C GLY A 247 -18.34 13.91 31.09
N ARG A 248 -17.42 13.76 32.06
CA ARG A 248 -16.50 14.82 32.44
C ARG A 248 -15.32 14.88 31.47
N PRO A 249 -14.83 16.06 31.08
CA PRO A 249 -13.63 16.19 30.27
C PRO A 249 -12.46 15.39 30.84
N VAL A 250 -11.63 14.83 29.97
CA VAL A 250 -10.44 14.09 30.40
C VAL A 250 -9.39 15.01 31.05
N SER A 251 -9.37 16.30 30.72
CA SER A 251 -8.43 17.28 31.28
C SER A 251 -8.64 17.58 32.76
N GLU A 252 -9.90 17.73 33.21
CA GLU A 252 -10.26 17.94 34.63
C GLU A 252 -9.76 16.81 35.55
N GLN A 253 -9.51 15.65 34.97
CA GLN A 253 -9.12 14.45 35.68
C GLN A 253 -7.61 14.40 35.98
N ALA A 254 -6.83 15.18 35.23
CA ALA A 254 -5.38 15.25 35.39
C ALA A 254 -4.96 16.14 36.57
N SER A 255 -5.82 17.05 37.01
CA SER A 255 -5.51 18.15 37.94
C SER A 255 -5.38 17.77 39.42
N GLY A 256 -5.69 16.52 39.80
CA GLY A 256 -5.88 16.14 41.21
C GLY A 256 -4.63 15.89 42.07
N GLU A 257 -3.43 15.72 41.49
CA GLU A 257 -2.25 15.27 42.24
C GLU A 257 -0.95 15.81 41.65
N ARG A 258 -0.41 16.94 42.15
CA ARG A 258 0.97 17.44 41.94
C ARG A 258 1.63 16.95 40.64
N ARG A 259 1.11 17.39 39.50
CA ARG A 259 1.44 16.91 38.14
C ARG A 259 1.82 18.09 37.24
N PRO A 260 2.54 17.83 36.13
CA PRO A 260 2.63 18.82 35.06
C PRO A 260 1.22 19.28 34.72
N ASP A 261 1.08 20.59 34.60
CA ASP A 261 -0.18 21.23 34.27
C ASP A 261 -0.70 20.60 32.96
N TRP A 262 -1.99 20.30 32.85
CA TRP A 262 -2.52 19.77 31.58
C TRP A 262 -2.22 20.76 30.44
N ASP A 263 -2.23 22.05 30.75
CA ASP A 263 -1.81 23.15 29.88
C ASP A 263 -0.32 23.04 29.47
N GLU A 264 0.55 22.54 30.34
CA GLU A 264 1.95 22.28 30.02
C GLU A 264 2.07 21.15 28.99
N LEU A 265 1.31 20.06 29.14
CA LEU A 265 1.27 18.97 28.17
C LEU A 265 0.74 19.44 26.81
N LEU A 266 -0.28 20.29 26.80
CA LEU A 266 -0.79 20.90 25.57
C LEU A 266 0.25 21.78 24.88
N ARG A 267 1.06 22.53 25.64
CA ARG A 267 2.18 23.32 25.09
C ARG A 267 3.31 22.44 24.56
N ILE A 268 3.63 21.34 25.24
CA ILE A 268 4.64 20.37 24.78
C ILE A 268 4.17 19.69 23.49
N GLU A 269 2.91 19.26 23.40
CA GLU A 269 2.35 18.71 22.16
C GLU A 269 2.34 19.75 21.03
N GLU A 270 1.99 21.01 21.32
CA GLU A 270 2.08 22.09 20.33
C GLU A 270 3.51 22.28 19.81
N GLN A 271 4.49 22.28 20.71
CA GLN A 271 5.89 22.37 20.35
C GLN A 271 6.32 21.15 19.51
N PHE A 272 5.92 19.95 19.92
CA PHE A 272 6.18 18.72 19.19
C PHE A 272 5.63 18.78 17.75
N ASP A 273 4.36 19.17 17.59
CA ASP A 273 3.72 19.31 16.27
C ASP A 273 4.42 20.37 15.42
N ARG A 274 4.70 21.56 15.99
CA ARG A 274 5.38 22.65 15.27
C ARG A 274 6.77 22.22 14.79
N VAL A 275 7.57 21.60 15.66
CA VAL A 275 8.92 21.15 15.31
C VAL A 275 8.86 20.06 14.25
N ARG A 276 7.91 19.11 14.35
CA ARG A 276 7.70 18.08 13.33
C ARG A 276 7.37 18.68 11.97
N ASP A 277 6.44 19.63 11.92
CA ASP A 277 6.01 20.29 10.70
C ASP A 277 7.19 21.10 10.09
N GLU A 278 7.98 21.77 10.92
CA GLU A 278 9.18 22.50 10.49
C GLU A 278 10.28 21.57 9.93
N VAL A 279 10.52 20.42 10.57
CA VAL A 279 11.42 19.38 10.05
C VAL A 279 10.95 18.88 8.69
N SER A 280 9.64 18.66 8.55
CA SER A 280 9.03 18.22 7.30
C SER A 280 9.21 19.25 6.17
N ASP A 281 8.96 20.54 6.47
CA ASP A 281 9.18 21.65 5.54
C ASP A 281 10.66 21.81 5.13
N LEU A 282 11.59 21.63 6.06
CA LEU A 282 13.02 21.70 5.76
C LEU A 282 13.49 20.52 4.89
N LYS A 283 12.98 19.30 5.13
CA LYS A 283 13.23 18.14 4.27
C LYS A 283 12.67 18.35 2.87
N ARG A 284 11.48 18.97 2.73
CA ARG A 284 10.95 19.39 1.42
C ARG A 284 11.93 20.33 0.70
N ARG A 285 12.44 21.35 1.39
CA ARG A 285 13.42 22.30 0.81
C ARG A 285 14.72 21.61 0.40
N GLN A 286 15.19 20.61 1.14
CA GLN A 286 16.34 19.79 0.72
C GLN A 286 16.05 19.05 -0.59
N GLU A 287 14.87 18.45 -0.73
CA GLU A 287 14.47 17.79 -1.98
C GLU A 287 14.36 18.78 -3.15
N GLU A 288 13.84 19.99 -2.92
CA GLU A 288 13.80 21.06 -3.92
C GLU A 288 15.20 21.50 -4.36
N ILE A 289 16.17 21.60 -3.43
CA ILE A 289 17.57 21.90 -3.74
C ILE A 289 18.17 20.80 -4.63
N LEU A 290 17.92 19.53 -4.31
CA LEU A 290 18.41 18.41 -5.12
C LEU A 290 17.82 18.44 -6.52
N ARG A 291 16.50 18.63 -6.65
CA ARG A 291 15.83 18.76 -7.96
C ARG A 291 16.39 19.93 -8.78
N GLU A 292 16.65 21.08 -8.15
CA GLU A 292 17.26 22.22 -8.83
C GLU A 292 18.69 21.91 -9.29
N ALA A 293 19.48 21.24 -8.46
CA ALA A 293 20.82 20.81 -8.84
C ALA A 293 20.80 19.82 -10.03
N GLU A 294 19.84 18.88 -10.06
CA GLU A 294 19.62 17.97 -11.19
C GLU A 294 19.22 18.73 -12.46
N ARG A 295 18.32 19.71 -12.36
CA ARG A 295 17.94 20.58 -13.49
C ARG A 295 19.16 21.30 -14.08
N ARG A 296 20.04 21.84 -13.23
CA ARG A 296 21.29 22.50 -13.68
C ARG A 296 22.29 21.54 -14.29
N ARG A 297 22.16 20.23 -14.05
CA ARG A 297 23.00 19.15 -14.59
C ARG A 297 22.33 18.40 -15.74
N GLU A 298 21.42 19.06 -16.46
CA GLU A 298 20.72 18.49 -17.63
C GLU A 298 19.94 17.20 -17.30
N GLY A 299 19.41 17.11 -16.07
CA GLY A 299 18.62 15.97 -15.61
C GLY A 299 19.45 14.78 -15.12
N ARG A 300 20.78 14.91 -15.01
CA ARG A 300 21.60 13.90 -14.34
C ARG A 300 21.34 13.93 -12.83
N PRO A 301 20.98 12.79 -12.21
CA PRO A 301 20.82 12.70 -10.75
C PRO A 301 22.07 13.17 -10.00
N VAL A 302 21.86 13.80 -8.85
CA VAL A 302 22.97 14.15 -7.95
C VAL A 302 23.34 12.91 -7.14
N GLU A 303 24.54 12.35 -7.40
CA GLU A 303 25.00 11.19 -6.65
C GLU A 303 25.36 11.58 -5.20
N PRO A 304 25.18 10.69 -4.21
CA PRO A 304 25.59 10.94 -2.84
C PRO A 304 27.07 11.36 -2.74
N GLY A 305 27.33 12.53 -2.16
CA GLY A 305 28.67 13.07 -1.96
C GLY A 305 29.21 13.94 -3.10
N GLU A 306 28.50 14.03 -4.24
CA GLU A 306 28.85 15.01 -5.26
C GLU A 306 28.56 16.45 -4.77
N PRO A 307 29.46 17.42 -5.01
CA PRO A 307 29.27 18.79 -4.55
C PRO A 307 28.11 19.47 -5.30
N LEU A 308 27.26 20.18 -4.57
CA LEU A 308 26.21 21.01 -5.15
C LEU A 308 26.81 22.31 -5.72
N PRO A 309 26.13 22.98 -6.67
CA PRO A 309 26.43 24.36 -7.04
C PRO A 309 26.61 25.24 -5.79
N GLN A 310 27.58 26.16 -5.79
CA GLN A 310 28.01 26.88 -4.57
C GLN A 310 26.86 27.61 -3.85
N ASP A 311 25.91 28.17 -4.60
CA ASP A 311 24.71 28.84 -4.07
C ASP A 311 23.72 27.87 -3.41
N LEU A 312 23.57 26.67 -3.97
CA LEU A 312 22.73 25.61 -3.41
C LEU A 312 23.42 24.92 -2.23
N GLN A 313 24.74 24.78 -2.27
CA GLN A 313 25.54 24.21 -1.19
C GLN A 313 25.42 25.06 0.09
N GLY A 314 25.40 26.39 -0.03
CA GLY A 314 25.17 27.28 1.12
C GLY A 314 23.82 27.04 1.79
N GLN A 315 22.74 27.01 1.00
CA GLN A 315 21.38 26.74 1.48
C GLN A 315 21.26 25.35 2.10
N TRP A 316 21.90 24.34 1.49
CA TRP A 316 21.91 22.98 2.00
C TRP A 316 22.52 22.91 3.41
N HIS A 317 23.66 23.56 3.64
CA HIS A 317 24.31 23.59 4.96
C HIS A 317 23.46 24.29 6.01
N GLU A 318 22.84 25.43 5.68
CA GLU A 318 21.94 26.14 6.60
C GLU A 318 20.75 25.26 7.02
N ILE A 319 20.13 24.58 6.05
CA ILE A 319 19.02 23.67 6.32
C ILE A 319 19.48 22.48 7.16
N ALA A 320 20.63 21.89 6.85
CA ALA A 320 21.17 20.75 7.59
C ALA A 320 21.49 21.11 9.06
N GLU A 321 22.08 22.29 9.31
CA GLU A 321 22.32 22.78 10.68
C GLU A 321 21.01 23.00 11.45
N ARG A 322 20.00 23.59 10.79
CA ARG A 322 18.68 23.80 11.40
C ARG A 322 17.97 22.49 11.70
N LEU A 323 18.01 21.52 10.79
CA LEU A 323 17.46 20.18 11.00
C LEU A 323 18.09 19.50 12.22
N ALA A 324 19.42 19.55 12.36
CA ALA A 324 20.10 18.94 13.50
C ALA A 324 19.62 19.50 14.85
N ARG A 325 19.40 20.82 14.94
CA ARG A 325 18.86 21.46 16.16
C ARG A 325 17.42 21.05 16.44
N LEU A 326 16.57 21.05 15.40
CA LEU A 326 15.17 20.68 15.53
C LEU A 326 14.98 19.20 15.86
N GLU A 327 15.85 18.32 15.36
CA GLU A 327 15.82 16.89 15.70
C GLU A 327 16.05 16.68 17.21
N GLU A 328 16.98 17.41 17.83
CA GLU A 328 17.19 17.35 19.28
C GLU A 328 15.94 17.84 20.05
N GLU A 329 15.36 18.95 19.62
CA GLU A 329 14.13 19.50 20.20
C GLU A 329 12.92 18.57 20.04
N PHE A 330 12.81 17.93 18.87
CA PHE A 330 11.80 16.94 18.55
C PHE A 330 11.91 15.73 19.46
N GLN A 331 13.11 15.16 19.61
CA GLN A 331 13.33 14.01 20.51
C GLN A 331 13.04 14.36 21.96
N LYS A 332 13.43 15.56 22.42
CA LYS A 332 13.14 16.03 23.77
C LYS A 332 11.63 16.13 24.01
N SER A 333 10.89 16.78 23.10
CA SER A 333 9.43 16.95 23.23
C SER A 333 8.71 15.61 23.16
N ARG A 334 9.14 14.73 22.24
CA ARG A 334 8.65 13.35 22.13
C ARG A 334 8.81 12.58 23.44
N HIS A 335 10.00 12.60 24.02
CA HIS A 335 10.30 11.89 25.26
C HIS A 335 9.40 12.36 26.41
N LEU A 336 9.20 13.67 26.58
CA LEU A 336 8.29 14.22 27.59
C LEU A 336 6.83 13.75 27.38
N LEU A 337 6.37 13.65 26.12
CA LEU A 337 5.04 13.12 25.80
C LEU A 337 4.93 11.62 26.05
N GLU A 338 5.97 10.84 25.77
CA GLU A 338 6.02 9.40 26.05
C GLU A 338 5.97 9.15 27.57
N GLU A 339 6.75 9.87 28.38
CA GLU A 339 6.69 9.80 29.84
C GLU A 339 5.31 10.18 30.39
N ALA A 340 4.71 11.24 29.85
CA ALA A 340 3.34 11.63 30.20
C ALA A 340 2.35 10.52 29.82
N THR A 341 2.53 9.91 28.65
CA THR A 341 1.67 8.83 28.16
C THR A 341 1.70 7.61 29.08
N GLU A 342 2.89 7.14 29.46
CA GLU A 342 3.06 6.04 30.40
C GLU A 342 2.35 6.31 31.73
N LYS A 343 2.40 7.56 32.19
CA LYS A 343 1.79 8.00 33.46
C LYS A 343 0.26 8.15 33.38
N PHE A 344 -0.29 8.59 32.25
CA PHE A 344 -1.72 8.90 32.11
C PHE A 344 -2.53 7.73 31.55
N LEU A 345 -1.99 6.94 30.64
CA LEU A 345 -2.69 5.86 29.95
C LEU A 345 -3.36 4.86 30.91
N PRO A 346 -2.72 4.35 31.98
CA PRO A 346 -3.38 3.44 32.93
C PRO A 346 -4.60 4.06 33.61
N LYS A 347 -4.53 5.35 33.98
CA LYS A 347 -5.64 6.07 34.61
C LYS A 347 -6.81 6.27 33.65
N LEU A 348 -6.50 6.57 32.38
CA LEU A 348 -7.50 6.70 31.31
C LEU A 348 -8.20 5.36 31.05
N ARG A 349 -7.46 4.24 31.01
CA ARG A 349 -8.01 2.89 30.88
C ARG A 349 -8.95 2.54 32.04
N GLU A 350 -8.54 2.83 33.27
CA GLU A 350 -9.33 2.51 34.48
C GLU A 350 -10.68 3.23 34.46
N ARG A 351 -10.67 4.53 34.14
CA ARG A 351 -11.87 5.37 34.13
C ARG A 351 -12.75 5.12 32.91
N GLY A 352 -12.14 4.71 31.81
CA GLY A 352 -12.79 4.49 30.52
C GLY A 352 -13.03 5.80 29.79
N VAL A 353 -12.37 5.94 28.64
CA VAL A 353 -12.49 7.11 27.77
C VAL A 353 -13.66 6.93 26.80
N ARG A 354 -14.34 8.02 26.49
CA ARG A 354 -15.37 8.14 25.46
C ARG A 354 -15.02 9.30 24.55
N PHE A 355 -15.10 9.08 23.25
CA PHE A 355 -14.81 10.06 22.23
C PHE A 355 -16.12 10.54 21.59
N ARG A 356 -16.29 11.86 21.53
CA ARG A 356 -17.40 12.49 20.79
C ARG A 356 -17.21 12.30 19.28
N VAL A 357 -15.97 12.42 18.83
CA VAL A 357 -15.52 12.27 17.45
C VAL A 357 -14.24 11.44 17.50
N ILE A 358 -14.04 10.57 16.50
CA ILE A 358 -12.80 9.81 16.32
C ILE A 358 -12.26 10.13 14.92
N GLU A 359 -11.09 10.75 14.80
CA GLU A 359 -10.39 10.89 13.52
C GLU A 359 -9.32 9.78 13.40
N ILE A 360 -8.91 9.44 12.17
CA ILE A 360 -7.75 8.57 11.99
C ILE A 360 -6.50 9.45 11.91
N GLU A 361 -6.50 10.39 10.96
CA GLU A 361 -5.40 11.32 10.70
C GLU A 361 -5.09 12.19 11.92
N GLY A 362 -3.83 12.20 12.34
CA GLY A 362 -3.34 12.95 13.50
C GLY A 362 -3.74 12.38 14.87
N VAL A 363 -4.52 11.29 14.92
CA VAL A 363 -5.07 10.72 16.17
C VAL A 363 -4.70 9.26 16.35
N LEU A 364 -5.09 8.41 15.39
CA LEU A 364 -4.77 6.98 15.39
C LEU A 364 -3.50 6.72 14.60
N GLY A 365 -3.30 7.47 13.52
CA GLY A 365 -2.10 7.48 12.72
C GLY A 365 -2.01 8.75 11.89
N GLU A 366 -0.92 8.90 11.15
CA GLU A 366 -0.73 9.98 10.18
C GLU A 366 0.25 9.55 9.09
N TYR A 367 0.04 10.09 7.89
CA TYR A 367 0.98 9.99 6.79
C TYR A 367 1.60 11.35 6.49
N ASN A 368 2.90 11.48 6.74
CA ASN A 368 3.67 12.64 6.34
C ASN A 368 4.14 12.51 4.89
N PHE A 369 3.59 13.33 4.00
CA PHE A 369 3.88 13.31 2.56
C PHE A 369 5.38 13.52 2.26
N TYR A 370 6.02 14.48 2.92
CA TYR A 370 7.41 14.86 2.62
C TYR A 370 8.42 13.86 3.17
N GLU A 371 8.21 13.39 4.39
CA GLU A 371 9.04 12.34 4.98
C GLU A 371 8.73 10.95 4.43
N ARG A 372 7.61 10.81 3.70
CA ARG A 372 7.06 9.54 3.21
C ARG A 372 6.93 8.54 4.35
N LYS A 373 6.41 9.03 5.48
CA LYS A 373 6.43 8.34 6.76
C LYS A 373 5.02 8.13 7.27
N ILE A 374 4.69 6.89 7.61
CA ILE A 374 3.48 6.52 8.32
C ILE A 374 3.84 6.40 9.79
N THR A 375 3.13 7.16 10.62
CA THR A 375 3.26 7.14 12.07
C THR A 375 1.96 6.62 12.66
N LEU A 376 2.03 5.61 13.51
CA LEU A 376 0.88 5.08 14.24
C LEU A 376 0.98 5.47 15.72
N TYR A 377 -0.17 5.66 16.38
CA TYR A 377 -0.28 6.04 17.79
C TYR A 377 -0.95 4.92 18.61
N PRO A 378 -0.23 3.84 18.96
CA PRO A 378 -0.79 2.71 19.71
C PRO A 378 -1.58 3.09 20.96
N PRO A 379 -1.15 4.05 21.81
CA PRO A 379 -1.93 4.47 22.97
C PRO A 379 -3.32 5.02 22.62
N MET A 380 -3.44 5.77 21.52
CA MET A 380 -4.72 6.30 21.06
C MET A 380 -5.61 5.21 20.45
N ILE A 381 -5.01 4.31 19.66
CA ILE A 381 -5.69 3.11 19.11
C ILE A 381 -6.27 2.28 20.24
N GLU A 382 -5.53 2.09 21.33
CA GLU A 382 -6.01 1.34 22.48
C GLU A 382 -7.20 1.99 23.19
N LEU A 383 -7.16 3.31 23.41
CA LEU A 383 -8.27 4.02 24.03
C LEU A 383 -9.55 3.95 23.17
N VAL A 384 -9.41 4.08 21.85
CA VAL A 384 -10.55 3.94 20.92
C VAL A 384 -11.03 2.49 20.88
N ALA A 385 -10.13 1.51 20.90
CA ALA A 385 -10.50 0.10 20.91
C ALA A 385 -11.33 -0.28 22.15
N ASP A 386 -11.02 0.30 23.31
CA ASP A 386 -11.84 0.13 24.52
C ASP A 386 -13.27 0.65 24.34
N GLU A 387 -13.43 1.83 23.72
CA GLU A 387 -14.76 2.36 23.42
C GLU A 387 -15.54 1.45 22.44
N LEU A 388 -14.89 1.00 21.37
CA LEU A 388 -15.53 0.20 20.31
C LEU A 388 -15.79 -1.26 20.73
N ALA A 389 -15.11 -1.78 21.76
CA ALA A 389 -15.30 -3.15 22.24
C ALA A 389 -16.73 -3.44 22.73
N THR A 390 -17.37 -2.46 23.39
CA THR A 390 -18.73 -2.63 23.93
C THR A 390 -19.79 -2.78 22.84
N PRO A 391 -19.95 -1.85 21.87
CA PRO A 391 -20.96 -1.99 20.82
C PRO A 391 -20.72 -3.22 19.94
N LEU A 392 -19.47 -3.64 19.76
CA LEU A 392 -19.13 -4.81 18.96
C LEU A 392 -19.20 -6.14 19.70
N ARG A 393 -19.38 -6.12 21.03
CA ARG A 393 -19.41 -7.30 21.92
C ARG A 393 -18.18 -8.20 21.75
N ARG A 394 -16.99 -7.59 21.74
CA ARG A 394 -15.72 -8.29 21.55
C ARG A 394 -14.68 -7.90 22.59
N SER A 395 -13.60 -8.68 22.64
CA SER A 395 -12.47 -8.38 23.51
C SER A 395 -11.80 -7.07 23.05
N LYS A 396 -11.32 -6.26 23.99
CA LYS A 396 -10.57 -5.04 23.68
C LYS A 396 -9.33 -5.34 22.84
N LYS A 397 -8.68 -6.47 23.11
CA LYS A 397 -7.49 -6.93 22.38
C LYS A 397 -7.79 -7.17 20.90
N ASP A 398 -8.89 -7.87 20.59
CA ASP A 398 -9.28 -8.13 19.20
C ASP A 398 -9.56 -6.80 18.48
N ILE A 399 -10.33 -5.91 19.12
CA ILE A 399 -10.64 -4.60 18.52
C ILE A 399 -9.38 -3.75 18.32
N TYR A 400 -8.44 -3.80 19.26
CA TYR A 400 -7.15 -3.11 19.12
C TYR A 400 -6.40 -3.60 17.89
N GLU A 401 -6.25 -4.93 17.73
CA GLU A 401 -5.57 -5.51 16.56
C GLU A 401 -6.24 -5.08 15.26
N ASP A 402 -7.57 -5.18 15.18
CA ASP A 402 -8.31 -4.80 13.97
C ASP A 402 -8.26 -3.29 13.70
N LEU A 403 -8.33 -2.45 14.73
CA LEU A 403 -8.24 -0.99 14.59
C LEU A 403 -6.84 -0.53 14.20
N TYR A 404 -5.80 -1.17 14.75
CA TYR A 404 -4.42 -0.96 14.36
C TYR A 404 -4.24 -1.25 12.87
N THR A 405 -4.71 -2.42 12.42
CA THR A 405 -4.68 -2.83 11.02
C THR A 405 -5.48 -1.89 10.10
N ILE A 406 -6.66 -1.42 10.53
CA ILE A 406 -7.45 -0.43 9.77
C ILE A 406 -6.70 0.90 9.63
N THR A 407 -6.08 1.36 10.72
CA THR A 407 -5.30 2.62 10.73
C THR A 407 -4.12 2.51 9.77
N GLU A 408 -3.36 1.41 9.85
CA GLU A 408 -2.25 1.13 8.93
C GLU A 408 -2.72 1.09 7.47
N MET A 409 -3.84 0.43 7.17
CA MET A 409 -4.43 0.44 5.83
C MET A 409 -4.76 1.85 5.34
N HIS A 410 -5.37 2.67 6.18
CA HIS A 410 -5.79 4.02 5.83
C HIS A 410 -4.57 4.90 5.50
N GLU A 411 -3.55 4.90 6.37
CA GLU A 411 -2.33 5.68 6.12
C GLU A 411 -1.52 5.13 4.92
N THR A 412 -1.56 3.82 4.69
CA THR A 412 -0.95 3.20 3.49
C THR A 412 -1.69 3.61 2.22
N ALA A 413 -3.01 3.79 2.28
CA ALA A 413 -3.80 4.27 1.15
C ALA A 413 -3.41 5.72 0.80
N HIS A 414 -3.20 6.59 1.81
CA HIS A 414 -2.63 7.93 1.61
C HIS A 414 -1.27 7.88 0.93
N ALA A 415 -0.35 7.07 1.47
CA ALA A 415 0.98 6.91 0.90
C ALA A 415 0.95 6.39 -0.54
N THR A 416 0.07 5.44 -0.85
CA THR A 416 -0.06 4.87 -2.19
C THR A 416 -0.70 5.86 -3.17
N ALA A 417 -1.67 6.66 -2.71
CA ALA A 417 -2.26 7.72 -3.52
C ALA A 417 -1.22 8.81 -3.87
N HIS A 418 -0.37 9.18 -2.93
CA HIS A 418 0.70 10.15 -3.15
C HIS A 418 1.82 9.59 -4.04
N LEU A 419 2.46 8.51 -3.60
CA LEU A 419 3.71 7.99 -4.18
C LEU A 419 3.48 7.05 -5.38
N GLY A 420 2.22 6.75 -5.69
CA GLY A 420 1.83 5.83 -6.73
C GLY A 420 2.04 6.41 -8.13
N ILE A 421 2.84 5.72 -8.93
CA ILE A 421 3.09 5.99 -10.34
C ILE A 421 2.04 5.25 -11.16
N ASP A 422 1.30 5.98 -12.01
CA ASP A 422 0.32 5.36 -12.89
C ASP A 422 0.95 4.60 -14.07
N SER A 423 0.13 3.94 -14.90
CA SER A 423 0.62 3.19 -16.08
C SER A 423 1.28 4.06 -17.15
N ASN A 424 1.12 5.39 -17.08
CA ASN A 424 1.75 6.34 -17.99
C ASN A 424 3.03 6.95 -17.39
N GLY A 425 3.43 6.53 -16.18
CA GLY A 425 4.59 7.09 -15.50
C GLY A 425 4.31 8.38 -14.74
N ASN A 426 3.06 8.82 -14.59
CA ASN A 426 2.75 10.05 -13.87
C ASN A 426 2.72 9.79 -12.36
N LEU A 427 3.42 10.66 -11.61
CA LEU A 427 3.33 10.77 -10.15
C LEU A 427 2.34 11.88 -9.80
N TRP A 428 1.72 11.81 -8.62
CA TRP A 428 1.02 12.97 -8.06
C TRP A 428 2.04 13.88 -7.37
N GLU A 429 2.73 14.72 -8.14
CA GLU A 429 3.87 15.53 -7.65
C GLU A 429 3.49 16.54 -6.55
N HIS A 430 2.24 16.97 -6.55
CA HIS A 430 1.69 17.98 -5.65
C HIS A 430 0.41 17.48 -4.98
N PRO A 431 0.49 16.48 -4.08
CA PRO A 431 -0.68 15.98 -3.37
C PRO A 431 -1.39 17.11 -2.61
N GLU A 432 -0.67 18.10 -2.09
CA GLU A 432 -1.21 19.27 -1.38
C GLU A 432 -2.13 20.15 -2.22
N GLN A 433 -2.13 20.00 -3.56
CA GLN A 433 -3.10 20.67 -4.44
C GLN A 433 -4.45 19.93 -4.49
N GLY A 434 -4.52 18.71 -3.98
CA GLY A 434 -5.77 18.05 -3.62
C GLY A 434 -6.38 18.70 -2.39
N THR A 435 -7.70 18.67 -2.27
CA THR A 435 -8.32 19.04 -0.99
C THR A 435 -8.09 17.90 0.00
N SER A 436 -7.90 18.21 1.29
CA SER A 436 -7.71 17.20 2.33
C SER A 436 -8.81 16.15 2.30
N GLU A 437 -10.02 16.54 1.90
CA GLU A 437 -11.16 15.65 1.94
C GLU A 437 -11.25 14.73 0.72
N LEU A 438 -10.61 15.08 -0.42
CA LEU A 438 -10.41 14.13 -1.50
C LEU A 438 -9.44 13.02 -1.06
N HIS A 439 -8.37 13.37 -0.34
CA HIS A 439 -7.44 12.37 0.18
C HIS A 439 -8.14 11.43 1.15
N GLU A 440 -8.86 11.98 2.13
CA GLU A 440 -9.62 11.19 3.10
C GLU A 440 -10.68 10.30 2.43
N LEU A 441 -11.40 10.83 1.43
CA LEU A 441 -12.36 10.06 0.64
C LEU A 441 -11.69 8.84 -0.01
N LEU A 442 -10.56 9.05 -0.69
CA LEU A 442 -9.84 7.97 -1.38
C LEU A 442 -9.26 6.96 -0.40
N ALA A 443 -8.63 7.42 0.69
CA ALA A 443 -8.05 6.56 1.70
C ALA A 443 -9.11 5.67 2.37
N GLN A 444 -10.26 6.24 2.76
CA GLN A 444 -11.39 5.49 3.30
C GLN A 444 -11.95 4.48 2.30
N LEU A 445 -12.16 4.90 1.05
CA LEU A 445 -12.71 4.07 -0.02
C LEU A 445 -11.81 2.87 -0.30
N TYR A 446 -10.50 3.08 -0.47
CA TYR A 446 -9.58 1.99 -0.72
C TYR A 446 -9.40 1.09 0.50
N THR A 447 -9.44 1.64 1.72
CA THR A 447 -9.43 0.85 2.97
C THR A 447 -10.63 -0.11 3.01
N ILE A 448 -11.86 0.35 2.79
CA ILE A 448 -13.03 -0.54 2.83
C ILE A 448 -13.04 -1.56 1.69
N HIS A 449 -12.61 -1.18 0.48
CA HIS A 449 -12.51 -2.13 -0.63
C HIS A 449 -11.48 -3.23 -0.35
N LEU A 450 -10.36 -2.88 0.28
CA LEU A 450 -9.33 -3.83 0.66
C LEU A 450 -9.81 -4.78 1.75
N ILE A 451 -10.46 -4.27 2.80
CA ILE A 451 -11.11 -5.08 3.84
C ILE A 451 -12.10 -6.09 3.23
N ARG A 452 -12.94 -5.64 2.29
CA ARG A 452 -13.91 -6.50 1.59
C ARG A 452 -13.23 -7.54 0.70
N ARG A 453 -12.16 -7.17 0.01
CA ARG A 453 -11.36 -8.09 -0.81
C ARG A 453 -10.76 -9.22 0.04
N LEU A 454 -10.31 -8.91 1.26
CA LEU A 454 -9.85 -9.92 2.21
C LEU A 454 -10.96 -10.83 2.75
N ARG A 455 -12.23 -10.45 2.56
CA ARG A 455 -13.40 -11.15 3.13
C ARG A 455 -13.34 -11.27 4.66
N ASN A 456 -12.67 -10.32 5.32
CA ASN A 456 -12.60 -10.28 6.76
C ASN A 456 -13.79 -9.49 7.31
N THR A 457 -14.89 -10.21 7.56
CA THR A 457 -16.13 -9.60 8.10
C THR A 457 -15.93 -8.94 9.46
N HIS A 458 -14.85 -9.25 10.18
CA HIS A 458 -14.58 -8.61 11.44
C HIS A 458 -14.00 -7.21 11.26
N LEU A 459 -12.91 -7.09 10.48
CA LEU A 459 -12.33 -5.79 10.11
C LEU A 459 -13.41 -4.86 9.54
N GLU A 460 -14.30 -5.39 8.70
CA GLU A 460 -15.41 -4.60 8.14
C GLU A 460 -16.34 -4.06 9.23
N LYS A 461 -16.71 -4.87 10.23
CA LYS A 461 -17.54 -4.41 11.34
C LYS A 461 -16.85 -3.34 12.18
N VAL A 462 -15.55 -3.51 12.48
CA VAL A 462 -14.77 -2.52 13.24
C VAL A 462 -14.69 -1.21 12.47
N PHE A 463 -14.36 -1.28 11.17
CA PHE A 463 -14.30 -0.11 10.28
C PHE A 463 -15.65 0.62 10.23
N LEU A 464 -16.76 -0.10 10.04
CA LEU A 464 -18.08 0.51 9.97
C LEU A 464 -18.52 1.12 11.30
N GLU A 465 -18.15 0.53 12.44
CA GLU A 465 -18.43 1.09 13.76
C GLU A 465 -17.60 2.34 14.04
N LEU A 466 -16.30 2.31 13.71
CA LEU A 466 -15.42 3.48 13.71
C LEU A 466 -16.04 4.61 12.88
N ASN A 467 -16.44 4.33 11.64
CA ASN A 467 -16.98 5.31 10.68
C ASN A 467 -18.27 6.02 11.15
N LYS A 468 -19.04 5.42 12.06
CA LYS A 468 -20.19 6.08 12.70
C LYS A 468 -19.77 7.24 13.62
N ARG A 469 -18.56 7.15 14.19
CA ARG A 469 -17.99 8.14 15.13
C ARG A 469 -17.03 9.12 14.48
N GLN A 470 -16.68 8.91 13.22
CA GLN A 470 -15.83 9.83 12.47
C GLN A 470 -16.58 11.10 12.03
N PRO A 471 -15.89 12.20 11.73
CA PRO A 471 -16.47 13.35 11.05
C PRO A 471 -17.14 12.98 9.72
N GLU A 472 -18.00 13.86 9.19
CA GLU A 472 -18.72 13.60 7.94
C GLU A 472 -17.78 13.31 6.76
N ARG A 473 -16.62 13.97 6.69
CA ARG A 473 -15.63 13.77 5.61
C ARG A 473 -15.18 12.33 5.44
N TYR A 474 -15.13 11.58 6.52
CA TYR A 474 -14.77 10.17 6.51
C TYR A 474 -15.88 9.26 6.00
N ARG A 475 -17.11 9.75 5.84
CA ARG A 475 -18.26 8.92 5.41
C ARG A 475 -18.55 9.04 3.91
N TYR A 476 -17.89 9.95 3.19
CA TYR A 476 -18.18 10.19 1.79
C TYR A 476 -17.85 9.03 0.86
N TRP A 477 -16.98 8.10 1.27
CA TRP A 477 -16.72 6.89 0.50
C TRP A 477 -18.01 6.10 0.20
N LYS A 478 -19.05 6.22 1.05
CA LYS A 478 -20.36 5.58 0.84
C LYS A 478 -21.03 6.03 -0.45
N ILE A 479 -20.77 7.25 -0.91
CA ILE A 479 -21.30 7.78 -2.17
C ILE A 479 -20.68 7.03 -3.36
N LEU A 480 -19.44 6.56 -3.19
CA LEU A 480 -18.65 5.87 -4.21
C LEU A 480 -18.63 4.35 -4.02
N GLN A 481 -19.29 3.79 -3.00
CA GLN A 481 -19.18 2.36 -2.69
C GLN A 481 -19.67 1.43 -3.81
N ASP A 482 -20.62 1.93 -4.61
CA ASP A 482 -21.22 1.21 -5.74
C ASP A 482 -20.55 1.56 -7.08
N VAL A 483 -19.60 2.49 -7.07
CA VAL A 483 -18.82 2.87 -8.25
C VAL A 483 -17.76 1.80 -8.50
N PRO A 484 -17.61 1.30 -9.73
CA PRO A 484 -16.53 0.38 -10.07
C PRO A 484 -15.15 0.99 -9.77
N LEU A 485 -14.26 0.23 -9.12
CA LEU A 485 -12.88 0.67 -8.82
C LEU A 485 -12.13 1.18 -10.06
N GLU A 486 -12.43 0.62 -11.23
CA GLU A 486 -11.89 1.05 -12.52
C GLU A 486 -12.20 2.51 -12.85
N MET A 487 -13.42 2.95 -12.55
CA MET A 487 -13.86 4.31 -12.77
C MET A 487 -13.13 5.26 -11.82
N ILE A 488 -13.04 4.90 -10.54
CA ILE A 488 -12.28 5.65 -9.52
C ILE A 488 -10.80 5.76 -9.94
N ARG A 489 -10.20 4.67 -10.43
CA ARG A 489 -8.85 4.67 -10.98
C ARG A 489 -8.70 5.63 -12.15
N THR A 490 -9.63 5.61 -13.09
CA THR A 490 -9.59 6.50 -14.27
C THR A 490 -9.68 7.97 -13.84
N PHE A 491 -10.51 8.27 -12.85
CA PHE A 491 -10.56 9.59 -12.23
C PHE A 491 -9.21 10.00 -11.63
N LEU A 492 -8.54 9.11 -10.88
CA LEU A 492 -7.22 9.41 -10.32
C LEU A 492 -6.15 9.67 -11.38
N ILE A 493 -6.12 8.87 -12.45
CA ILE A 493 -5.20 9.07 -13.57
C ILE A 493 -5.47 10.42 -14.25
N ALA A 494 -6.74 10.77 -14.45
CA ALA A 494 -7.14 12.04 -15.04
C ALA A 494 -6.81 13.24 -14.13
N LYS A 495 -6.92 13.08 -12.81
CA LYS A 495 -6.52 14.08 -11.81
C LYS A 495 -5.00 14.28 -11.80
N ARG A 496 -4.20 13.19 -11.79
CA ARG A 496 -2.73 13.23 -11.83
C ARG A 496 -2.18 13.88 -13.09
N SER A 497 -2.77 13.56 -14.25
CA SER A 497 -2.39 14.18 -15.53
C SER A 497 -2.87 15.62 -15.70
N SER A 498 -3.41 16.25 -14.65
CA SER A 498 -3.98 17.61 -14.66
C SER A 498 -5.08 17.83 -15.71
N ARG A 499 -5.65 16.75 -16.27
CA ARG A 499 -6.79 16.81 -17.20
C ARG A 499 -8.05 17.25 -16.48
N ILE A 500 -8.15 16.91 -15.20
CA ILE A 500 -9.24 17.32 -14.32
C ILE A 500 -8.72 18.36 -13.33
N LYS A 501 -9.01 19.64 -13.59
CA LYS A 501 -8.72 20.76 -12.69
C LYS A 501 -9.89 21.01 -11.73
N ILE A 502 -10.30 19.99 -10.98
CA ILE A 502 -11.31 20.17 -9.94
C ILE A 502 -10.67 20.95 -8.78
N ARG A 503 -11.22 22.13 -8.52
CA ARG A 503 -11.06 22.89 -7.26
C ARG A 503 -12.43 22.89 -6.59
N PRO A 504 -12.79 21.86 -5.82
CA PRO A 504 -14.10 21.80 -5.22
C PRO A 504 -14.27 22.99 -4.27
N LYS A 505 -15.38 23.73 -4.42
CA LYS A 505 -15.75 24.78 -3.46
C LYS A 505 -16.31 24.21 -2.16
N SER A 506 -16.78 22.95 -2.20
CA SER A 506 -17.25 22.19 -1.05
C SER A 506 -17.18 20.69 -1.33
N LEU A 507 -17.30 19.89 -0.27
CA LEU A 507 -17.16 18.43 -0.27
C LEU A 507 -18.32 17.68 -0.92
N GLN A 508 -19.55 18.15 -0.68
CA GLN A 508 -20.74 17.63 -1.34
C GLN A 508 -20.60 17.81 -2.86
N TYR A 509 -20.11 19.00 -3.26
CA TYR A 509 -19.76 19.30 -4.64
C TYR A 509 -18.61 18.41 -5.14
N ALA A 510 -17.57 18.15 -4.35
CA ALA A 510 -16.49 17.23 -4.73
C ALA A 510 -16.99 15.82 -5.03
N SER A 511 -17.89 15.27 -4.21
CA SER A 511 -18.46 13.93 -4.41
C SER A 511 -19.37 13.86 -5.64
N GLU A 512 -20.21 14.88 -5.85
CA GLU A 512 -21.05 15.02 -7.03
C GLU A 512 -20.24 15.28 -8.29
N GLU A 513 -19.10 15.97 -8.18
CA GLU A 513 -18.21 16.29 -9.29
C GLU A 513 -17.29 15.13 -9.63
N VAL A 514 -16.88 14.31 -8.66
CA VAL A 514 -16.32 12.97 -8.93
C VAL A 514 -17.36 12.18 -9.70
N ARG A 515 -18.61 12.08 -9.21
CA ARG A 515 -19.68 11.37 -9.91
C ARG A 515 -19.92 11.92 -11.33
N ARG A 516 -19.94 13.24 -11.51
CA ARG A 516 -20.09 13.89 -12.81
C ARG A 516 -18.90 13.60 -13.72
N ALA A 517 -17.67 13.71 -13.23
CA ALA A 517 -16.48 13.37 -13.99
C ALA A 517 -16.47 11.89 -14.39
N LEU A 518 -16.96 11.02 -13.51
CA LEU A 518 -17.14 9.61 -13.78
C LEU A 518 -18.22 9.37 -14.85
N ASP A 519 -19.33 10.09 -14.81
CA ASP A 519 -20.37 10.04 -15.85
C ASP A 519 -19.83 10.55 -17.19
N GLU A 520 -19.04 11.63 -17.21
CA GLU A 520 -18.35 12.14 -18.41
C GLU A 520 -17.35 11.13 -18.98
N ILE A 521 -16.54 10.50 -18.13
CA ILE A 521 -15.61 9.43 -18.51
C ILE A 521 -16.38 8.23 -19.07
N ALA A 522 -17.47 7.81 -18.43
CA ALA A 522 -18.30 6.71 -18.89
C ALA A 522 -18.91 7.00 -20.28
N MET A 523 -19.46 8.20 -20.47
CA MET A 523 -20.04 8.61 -21.75
C MET A 523 -18.99 8.70 -22.86
N SER A 524 -17.78 9.18 -22.53
CA SER A 524 -16.64 9.20 -23.46
C SER A 524 -16.19 7.78 -23.85
N LEU A 525 -16.12 6.86 -22.89
CA LEU A 525 -15.80 5.45 -23.14
C LEU A 525 -16.87 4.77 -23.99
N ILE A 526 -18.15 4.99 -23.70
CA ILE A 526 -19.26 4.47 -24.50
C ILE A 526 -19.16 5.00 -25.93
N GLY A 527 -18.90 6.30 -26.11
CA GLY A 527 -18.70 6.90 -27.43
C GLY A 527 -17.55 6.23 -28.20
N THR A 528 -16.41 6.01 -27.54
CA THR A 528 -15.23 5.36 -28.12
C THR A 528 -15.50 3.90 -28.48
N ILE A 529 -16.21 3.15 -27.62
CA ILE A 529 -16.60 1.76 -27.89
C ILE A 529 -17.55 1.71 -29.09
N LEU A 530 -18.56 2.58 -29.15
CA LEU A 530 -19.51 2.66 -30.26
C LEU A 530 -18.81 3.03 -31.57
N GLU A 531 -17.88 3.99 -31.55
CA GLU A 531 -17.09 4.38 -32.72
C GLU A 531 -16.22 3.20 -33.21
N ASN A 532 -15.53 2.51 -32.30
CA ASN A 532 -14.69 1.37 -32.63
C ASN A 532 -15.51 0.18 -33.14
N HIS A 533 -16.65 -0.13 -32.52
CA HIS A 533 -17.57 -1.16 -33.03
C HIS A 533 -18.12 -0.79 -34.40
N THR A 534 -18.46 0.47 -34.64
CA THR A 534 -18.95 0.95 -35.95
C THR A 534 -17.85 0.81 -37.00
N LYS A 535 -16.61 1.18 -36.69
CA LYS A 535 -15.45 0.97 -37.56
C LYS A 535 -15.21 -0.52 -37.84
N LEU A 536 -15.34 -1.39 -36.84
CA LEU A 536 -15.15 -2.83 -36.99
C LEU A 536 -16.26 -3.47 -37.84
N LEU A 537 -17.51 -3.06 -37.64
CA LEU A 537 -18.67 -3.45 -38.45
C LEU A 537 -18.52 -2.97 -39.88
N LEU A 538 -18.13 -1.72 -40.12
CA LEU A 538 -17.86 -1.19 -41.45
C LEU A 538 -16.71 -1.94 -42.13
N ALA A 539 -15.63 -2.25 -41.41
CA ALA A 539 -14.53 -3.07 -41.92
C ALA A 539 -15.02 -4.48 -42.30
N HIS A 540 -15.86 -5.12 -41.48
CA HIS A 540 -16.44 -6.43 -41.81
C HIS A 540 -17.39 -6.35 -43.02
N LEU A 541 -18.20 -5.30 -43.14
CA LEU A 541 -19.09 -5.09 -44.29
C LEU A 541 -18.32 -4.81 -45.59
N LEU A 542 -17.19 -4.10 -45.50
CA LEU A 542 -16.31 -3.84 -46.64
C LEU A 542 -15.53 -5.09 -47.08
N VAL A 543 -15.19 -5.99 -46.14
CA VAL A 543 -14.50 -7.26 -46.43
C VAL A 543 -15.47 -8.35 -46.89
N ALA A 544 -16.71 -8.37 -46.39
CA ALA A 544 -17.68 -9.42 -46.71
C ALA A 544 -18.24 -9.35 -48.14
N GLY A 545 -18.09 -8.21 -48.84
CA GLY A 545 -18.74 -7.99 -50.13
C GLY A 545 -20.28 -7.98 -50.03
N PRO A 546 -21.01 -7.42 -51.01
CA PRO A 546 -22.46 -7.40 -50.95
C PRO A 546 -23.01 -8.83 -50.96
N PRO A 547 -23.82 -9.26 -49.97
CA PRO A 547 -24.46 -10.57 -50.03
C PRO A 547 -25.50 -10.56 -51.16
N LEU A 548 -25.25 -11.38 -52.18
CA LEU A 548 -26.23 -11.70 -53.20
C LEU A 548 -27.38 -12.48 -52.54
N ASN A 549 -28.56 -11.85 -52.49
CA ASN A 549 -29.88 -12.43 -52.19
C ASN A 549 -30.12 -13.03 -50.78
N GLN A 550 -30.50 -12.21 -49.79
CA GLN A 550 -31.37 -12.65 -48.68
C GLN A 550 -32.36 -11.54 -48.20
N PRO A 551 -33.54 -11.90 -47.65
CA PRO A 551 -34.59 -10.95 -47.33
C PRO A 551 -34.37 -10.26 -45.97
N THR A 552 -34.42 -8.92 -46.03
CA THR A 552 -34.68 -7.94 -44.94
C THR A 552 -34.58 -8.42 -43.48
N LEU A 553 -33.38 -8.32 -42.90
CA LEU A 553 -33.20 -8.21 -41.45
C LEU A 553 -33.66 -6.82 -40.97
N ARG A 554 -34.56 -6.77 -39.97
CA ARG A 554 -34.91 -5.54 -39.24
C ARG A 554 -33.66 -5.00 -38.54
N MET A 555 -33.20 -3.81 -38.94
CA MET A 555 -32.22 -3.05 -38.17
C MET A 555 -32.89 -2.50 -36.91
N TYR A 556 -32.37 -2.87 -35.75
CA TYR A 556 -32.70 -2.19 -34.49
C TYR A 556 -32.03 -0.81 -34.50
N THR A 557 -32.74 0.21 -34.02
CA THR A 557 -32.19 1.55 -33.86
C THR A 557 -31.46 1.67 -32.52
N ILE A 558 -30.55 2.63 -32.40
CA ILE A 558 -29.81 2.90 -31.14
C ILE A 558 -30.76 3.12 -29.95
N ALA A 559 -31.97 3.62 -30.19
CA ALA A 559 -33.01 3.80 -29.17
C ALA A 559 -33.51 2.48 -28.54
N ASP A 560 -33.34 1.36 -29.23
CA ASP A 560 -33.84 0.04 -28.79
C ASP A 560 -32.87 -0.66 -27.81
N LEU A 561 -31.64 -0.16 -27.67
CA LEU A 561 -30.57 -0.76 -26.86
C LEU A 561 -30.31 -0.01 -25.53
N ILE A 562 -31.00 1.09 -25.28
CA ILE A 562 -30.85 1.89 -24.06
C ILE A 562 -31.81 1.36 -22.98
N PRO A 563 -31.34 0.86 -21.81
CA PRO A 563 -32.21 0.51 -20.70
C PRO A 563 -32.98 1.75 -20.23
N LYS A 564 -34.31 1.68 -20.18
CA LYS A 564 -35.13 2.74 -19.60
C LYS A 564 -34.69 2.95 -18.15
N SER A 565 -34.11 4.09 -17.84
CA SER A 565 -33.69 4.42 -16.47
C SER A 565 -34.92 4.42 -15.57
N THR A 566 -34.84 3.67 -14.48
CA THR A 566 -35.79 3.74 -13.39
C THR A 566 -35.61 5.10 -12.72
N THR A 567 -36.51 6.04 -13.02
CA THR A 567 -36.69 7.27 -12.25
C THR A 567 -36.95 6.92 -10.78
N LEU A 568 -35.93 7.06 -9.94
CA LEU A 568 -36.05 7.07 -8.50
C LEU A 568 -36.89 8.30 -8.11
N LYS A 569 -38.05 8.04 -7.50
CA LYS A 569 -38.91 9.07 -6.90
C LYS A 569 -38.10 9.86 -5.86
N ARG A 570 -38.05 11.18 -6.02
CA ARG A 570 -37.69 12.09 -4.92
C ARG A 570 -38.62 11.86 -3.74
N PRO A 571 -38.13 11.83 -2.49
CA PRO A 571 -38.99 11.92 -1.32
C PRO A 571 -39.68 13.29 -1.33
N ALA A 572 -40.96 13.29 -0.99
CA ALA A 572 -41.76 14.49 -0.80
C ALA A 572 -41.20 15.27 0.40
N ASN A 573 -40.94 16.56 0.20
CA ASN A 573 -40.84 17.50 1.31
C ASN A 573 -42.27 17.81 1.74
N ASP A 574 -42.60 17.47 2.98
CA ASP A 574 -43.77 17.99 3.67
C ASP A 574 -43.45 19.43 4.10
N ASP A 575 -43.87 20.38 3.26
CA ASP A 575 -44.07 21.77 3.68
C ASP A 575 -45.36 21.79 4.52
N SER A 576 -45.22 22.05 5.82
CA SER A 576 -46.33 22.47 6.66
C SER A 576 -46.12 23.92 7.04
N ASP A 577 -46.92 24.75 6.37
CA ASP A 577 -47.24 26.11 6.74
C ASP A 577 -47.80 26.15 8.17
N SER A 578 -47.28 27.06 8.99
CA SER A 578 -48.06 27.66 10.07
C SER A 578 -47.65 29.11 10.22
N ASP A 579 -48.41 29.96 9.53
CA ASP A 579 -48.59 31.37 9.85
C ASP A 579 -49.10 31.52 11.27
N SER A 580 -48.47 32.40 12.05
CA SER A 580 -49.20 33.23 13.01
C SER A 580 -48.42 34.51 13.28
N ASP A 581 -49.01 35.60 12.80
CA ASP A 581 -48.73 36.99 13.14
C ASP A 581 -48.63 37.19 14.66
N SER A 582 -47.69 38.06 15.08
CA SER A 582 -48.02 39.10 16.04
C SER A 582 -46.97 40.21 16.04
N ASP A 583 -47.46 41.39 15.72
CA ASP A 583 -46.89 42.71 15.94
C ASP A 583 -46.08 42.85 17.24
N ASN A 584 -44.97 43.58 17.18
CA ASN A 584 -44.84 44.76 18.03
C ASN A 584 -43.77 45.73 17.54
N ASP A 585 -44.25 46.94 17.24
CA ASP A 585 -43.51 48.20 17.30
C ASP A 585 -42.69 48.31 18.58
N THR A 586 -41.48 48.87 18.49
CA THR A 586 -41.16 50.23 19.00
C THR A 586 -39.66 50.50 18.95
N SER A 587 -39.32 51.69 18.40
CA SER A 587 -38.30 52.68 18.83
C SER A 587 -36.97 52.17 19.41
N SER A 588 -35.80 52.74 19.18
CA SER A 588 -35.31 53.99 18.60
C SER A 588 -33.79 53.95 18.87
N GLU A 589 -33.02 54.73 18.11
CA GLU A 589 -31.83 55.50 18.56
C GLU A 589 -30.96 54.88 19.68
N THR A 590 -29.64 54.73 19.55
CA THR A 590 -28.69 55.82 19.31
C THR A 590 -27.28 55.22 19.22
N GLU A 591 -26.44 55.91 18.46
CA GLU A 591 -24.97 55.96 18.50
C GLU A 591 -24.30 55.54 19.83
N ARG A 592 -23.14 54.88 19.75
CA ARG A 592 -21.83 55.51 20.06
C ARG A 592 -20.65 54.56 19.87
N ASN A 593 -19.60 55.16 19.32
CA ASN A 593 -18.21 54.71 19.36
C ASN A 593 -17.75 54.38 20.78
N GLU A 594 -16.98 53.30 20.93
CA GLU A 594 -15.57 53.29 21.35
C GLU A 594 -14.93 51.94 20.98
#